data_AF-A0A1D7YPW5-F1
#
_entry.id   AF-A0A1D7YPW5-F1
#
_cell.length_a   1.000
_cell.length_b   1.000
_cell.length_c   1.000
_cell.angle_alpha   90.00
_cell.angle_beta   90.00
_cell.angle_gamma   90.00
#
_symmetry.space_group_name_H-M   'P 1'
#
loop_
_entity.id
_entity.type
_entity.pdbx_description
1 polymer ?
#
loop_
_entity_poly.entity_id
_entity_poly.type
_entity_poly.pdbx_seq_one_letter_code
_entity_poly.pdbx_strand_id
1 'polypeptide(L)'
;MALRLADEGPAGWRTMEAVFAMTVSVDLARAVFLGDEGSTPVEPSASIIALVREHRERTARLGDGPWWRMLLSMTKSGEIEVDYDYGDEPFPDDHLFPPEAYRADLDEYPRDWLPLWLAAYVSHGDRQKRSPRHAAEAVRADRAAKVWSELTHNEFPDFPLMWARWATIAAAFVAVGSQWGPRVLPALGWFESSRRGGSTLYVLPGDRAVLSGGVWDAPSLDAAYNDSAGLPRLFAGAPDWVADPVLNPRADTGLLSFCYWWEGDRWYRGESPPAEQCATAVPGVWTAGTVTGIVAKLAADRPTEQQQRAAQMLVSVAEQGVVTRDALVHVFGDDGRRDIDSALYQFSLAGLTNALPPQELPEEQAILRVRQYIEAQGLDTTGYPLSELVADRFSIGWMVYVPGGGIGRAIFYVDDDGVLEHSSSSTAPLTFIAGFERRFRKRHTPAIWSPD
;
A
#
# COMPACT_ATOMS: atom_id res chain seq x y z
N MET A 1 -43.47 1.19 14.02
CA MET A 1 -42.32 2.00 13.56
C MET A 1 -42.23 1.96 12.04
N ALA A 2 -41.94 0.81 11.42
CA ALA A 2 -41.80 0.68 9.95
C ALA A 2 -42.96 1.30 9.14
N LEU A 3 -44.22 1.00 9.49
CA LEU A 3 -45.38 1.61 8.83
C LEU A 3 -45.44 3.14 8.96
N ARG A 4 -45.05 3.70 10.12
CA ARG A 4 -45.01 5.16 10.31
C ARG A 4 -43.89 5.80 9.52
N LEU A 5 -42.77 5.11 9.35
CA LEU A 5 -41.67 5.57 8.49
C LEU A 5 -42.09 5.54 7.02
N ALA A 6 -42.83 4.52 6.61
CA ALA A 6 -43.40 4.42 5.26
C ALA A 6 -44.25 5.63 4.88
N ASP A 7 -45.01 6.16 5.84
CA ASP A 7 -45.90 7.32 5.66
C ASP A 7 -45.13 8.64 5.46
N GLU A 8 -43.83 8.68 5.80
CA GLU A 8 -42.94 9.81 5.55
C GLU A 8 -42.31 9.77 4.14
N GLY A 9 -42.47 8.66 3.42
CA GLY A 9 -41.91 8.45 2.09
C GLY A 9 -42.65 9.19 0.97
N PRO A 10 -41.97 9.51 -0.13
CA PRO A 10 -42.60 10.12 -1.31
C PRO A 10 -43.58 9.15 -1.99
N ALA A 11 -44.62 9.69 -2.63
CA ALA A 11 -45.56 8.84 -3.38
C ALA A 11 -44.84 8.00 -4.45
N GLY A 12 -45.23 6.74 -4.60
CA GLY A 12 -44.69 5.85 -5.65
C GLY A 12 -43.44 5.05 -5.29
N TRP A 13 -42.95 5.13 -4.05
CA TRP A 13 -41.85 4.28 -3.59
C TRP A 13 -42.18 2.77 -3.70
N ARG A 14 -41.15 1.94 -3.90
CA ARG A 14 -41.22 0.47 -4.01
C ARG A 14 -40.54 -0.22 -2.84
N THR A 15 -39.37 0.28 -2.45
CA THR A 15 -38.59 -0.21 -1.32
C THR A 15 -38.17 0.97 -0.45
N MET A 16 -38.17 0.77 0.86
CA MET A 16 -37.62 1.69 1.85
C MET A 16 -36.49 0.96 2.57
N GLU A 17 -35.33 1.58 2.65
CA GLU A 17 -34.20 1.14 3.45
C GLU A 17 -33.91 2.21 4.50
N ALA A 18 -33.81 1.82 5.77
CA ALA A 18 -33.50 2.74 6.84
C ALA A 18 -32.41 2.19 7.75
N VAL A 19 -31.51 3.08 8.17
CA VAL A 19 -30.44 2.80 9.11
C VAL A 19 -30.62 3.73 10.30
N PHE A 20 -30.60 3.13 11.48
CA PHE A 20 -30.57 3.84 12.76
C PHE A 20 -29.32 3.42 13.51
N ALA A 21 -28.37 4.32 13.70
CA ALA A 21 -27.20 4.11 14.55
C ALA A 21 -27.40 4.89 15.85
N MET A 22 -27.19 4.27 17.00
CA MET A 22 -27.50 4.91 18.29
C MET A 22 -26.59 4.45 19.43
N THR A 23 -26.19 5.42 20.24
CA THR A 23 -25.58 5.27 21.56
C THR A 23 -26.44 6.01 22.59
N VAL A 24 -26.07 5.98 23.87
CA VAL A 24 -26.70 6.81 24.91
C VAL A 24 -26.58 8.32 24.66
N SER A 25 -25.57 8.76 23.91
CA SER A 25 -25.20 10.19 23.79
C SER A 25 -25.44 10.78 22.40
N VAL A 26 -25.40 9.96 21.35
CA VAL A 26 -25.51 10.37 19.96
C VAL A 26 -26.38 9.36 19.20
N ASP A 27 -27.21 9.87 18.30
CA ASP A 27 -27.96 9.06 17.34
C ASP A 27 -27.86 9.63 15.92
N LEU A 28 -28.02 8.74 14.95
CA LEU A 28 -28.11 9.02 13.53
C LEU A 28 -29.22 8.17 12.94
N ALA A 29 -30.08 8.79 12.13
CA ALA A 29 -31.20 8.13 11.49
C ALA A 29 -31.28 8.58 10.03
N ARG A 30 -31.34 7.62 9.10
CA ARG A 30 -31.49 7.89 7.68
C ARG A 30 -32.42 6.87 7.05
N ALA A 31 -33.35 7.34 6.22
CA ALA A 31 -34.15 6.49 5.35
C ALA A 31 -33.90 6.85 3.89
N VAL A 32 -33.94 5.86 3.01
CA VAL A 32 -33.85 6.01 1.56
C VAL A 32 -35.03 5.26 0.95
N PHE A 33 -35.82 5.98 0.15
CA PHE A 33 -36.94 5.42 -0.59
C PHE A 33 -36.55 5.23 -2.05
N LEU A 34 -36.65 4.00 -2.53
CA LEU A 34 -36.34 3.60 -3.90
C LEU A 34 -37.63 3.52 -4.70
N GLY A 35 -37.73 4.29 -5.78
CA GLY A 35 -38.85 4.28 -6.72
C GLY A 35 -38.39 4.18 -8.17
N ASP A 36 -39.32 4.38 -9.11
CA ASP A 36 -39.00 4.39 -10.54
C ASP A 36 -38.14 5.59 -10.96
N GLU A 37 -38.23 6.70 -10.22
CA GLU A 37 -37.52 7.95 -10.50
C GLU A 37 -36.13 8.01 -9.80
N GLY A 38 -35.73 6.93 -9.10
CA GLY A 38 -34.46 6.84 -8.38
C GLY A 38 -34.62 6.73 -6.87
N SER A 39 -33.56 7.08 -6.13
CA SER A 39 -33.54 7.06 -4.66
C SER A 39 -33.77 8.45 -4.06
N THR A 40 -34.63 8.53 -3.05
CA THR A 40 -34.93 9.76 -2.31
C THR A 40 -34.57 9.58 -0.83
N PRO A 41 -33.55 10.29 -0.31
CA PRO A 41 -33.24 10.27 1.10
C PRO A 41 -34.28 11.08 1.90
N VAL A 42 -34.66 10.57 3.07
CA VAL A 42 -35.57 11.19 4.02
C VAL A 42 -34.95 11.07 5.42
N GLU A 43 -34.97 12.15 6.18
CA GLU A 43 -34.62 12.14 7.60
C GLU A 43 -35.84 11.72 8.41
N PRO A 44 -35.79 10.61 9.16
CA PRO A 44 -36.91 10.15 9.97
C PRO A 44 -37.34 11.20 11.01
N SER A 45 -38.65 11.36 11.24
CA SER A 45 -39.11 12.32 12.24
C SER A 45 -38.67 11.99 13.67
N ALA A 46 -38.61 12.99 14.53
CA ALA A 46 -38.32 12.83 15.95
C ALA A 46 -39.24 11.80 16.66
N SER A 47 -40.48 11.64 16.17
CA SER A 47 -41.42 10.66 16.70
C SER A 47 -41.00 9.22 16.38
N ILE A 48 -40.39 8.99 15.22
CA ILE A 48 -39.82 7.70 14.83
C ILE A 48 -38.54 7.45 15.61
N ILE A 49 -37.65 8.44 15.71
CA ILE A 49 -36.41 8.34 16.49
C ILE A 49 -36.73 7.98 17.96
N ALA A 50 -37.78 8.56 18.55
CA ALA A 50 -38.22 8.22 19.91
C ALA A 50 -38.68 6.75 20.03
N LEU A 51 -39.40 6.23 19.03
CA LEU A 51 -39.80 4.81 19.00
C LEU A 51 -38.60 3.87 18.85
N VAL A 52 -37.62 4.26 18.04
CA VAL A 52 -36.37 3.50 17.85
C VAL A 52 -35.57 3.46 19.15
N ARG A 53 -35.49 4.58 19.87
CA ARG A 53 -34.83 4.67 21.17
C ARG A 53 -35.50 3.80 22.21
N GLU A 54 -36.83 3.88 22.32
CA GLU A 54 -37.60 3.00 23.21
C GLU A 54 -37.39 1.52 22.86
N HIS A 55 -37.32 1.20 21.57
CA HIS A 55 -37.00 -0.15 21.12
C HIS A 55 -35.60 -0.59 21.58
N ARG A 56 -34.57 0.25 21.37
CA ARG A 56 -33.19 0.00 21.82
C ARG A 56 -33.11 -0.27 23.32
N GLU A 57 -33.78 0.55 24.13
CA GLU A 57 -33.82 0.40 25.59
C GLU A 57 -34.50 -0.88 26.06
N ARG A 58 -35.50 -1.37 25.31
CA ARG A 58 -36.15 -2.65 25.59
C ARG A 58 -35.24 -3.82 25.18
N THR A 59 -34.60 -3.74 24.02
CA THR A 59 -33.66 -4.76 23.56
C THR A 59 -32.40 -4.82 24.42
N ALA A 60 -31.94 -3.71 24.99
CA ALA A 60 -30.79 -3.67 25.90
C ALA A 60 -30.94 -4.60 27.13
N ARG A 61 -32.18 -4.93 27.51
CA ARG A 61 -32.48 -5.82 28.64
C ARG A 61 -32.58 -7.29 28.23
N LEU A 62 -32.29 -7.62 26.97
CA LEU A 62 -32.45 -8.93 26.36
C LEU A 62 -31.14 -9.31 25.63
N GLY A 63 -30.56 -10.47 25.92
CA GLY A 63 -29.39 -10.96 25.18
C GLY A 63 -28.12 -10.11 25.36
N ASP A 64 -27.42 -9.84 24.25
CA ASP A 64 -26.05 -9.29 24.16
C ASP A 64 -25.95 -7.76 24.36
N GLY A 65 -26.97 -7.15 24.98
CA GLY A 65 -27.07 -5.70 25.18
C GLY A 65 -27.73 -4.97 24.02
N PRO A 66 -27.67 -3.62 23.97
CA PRO A 66 -28.27 -2.86 22.88
C PRO A 66 -27.51 -3.06 21.57
N TRP A 67 -28.22 -3.10 20.44
CA TRP A 67 -27.58 -3.01 19.13
C TRP A 67 -26.94 -1.62 18.93
N TRP A 68 -25.90 -1.55 18.08
CA TRP A 68 -25.29 -0.29 17.66
C TRP A 68 -26.01 0.31 16.46
N ARG A 69 -26.38 -0.56 15.51
CA ARG A 69 -27.19 -0.19 14.35
C ARG A 69 -28.39 -1.12 14.17
N MET A 70 -29.51 -0.55 13.74
CA MET A 70 -30.68 -1.28 13.27
C MET A 70 -30.89 -0.96 11.81
N LEU A 71 -30.88 -1.99 10.97
CA LEU A 71 -31.16 -1.91 9.55
C LEU A 71 -32.59 -2.39 9.32
N LEU A 72 -33.38 -1.58 8.64
CA LEU A 72 -34.78 -1.85 8.37
C LEU A 72 -35.00 -1.77 6.87
N SER A 73 -35.44 -2.86 6.25
CA SER A 73 -35.91 -2.85 4.87
C SER A 73 -37.42 -3.10 4.86
N MET A 74 -38.14 -2.43 3.95
CA MET A 74 -39.55 -2.67 3.75
C MET A 74 -39.94 -2.50 2.29
N THR A 75 -40.70 -3.46 1.76
CA THR A 75 -41.27 -3.38 0.42
C THR A 75 -42.67 -2.78 0.45
N LYS A 76 -43.15 -2.25 -0.68
CA LYS A 76 -44.51 -1.71 -0.81
C LYS A 76 -45.60 -2.75 -0.53
N SER A 77 -45.31 -4.05 -0.74
CA SER A 77 -46.21 -5.14 -0.37
C SER A 77 -46.31 -5.38 1.15
N GLY A 78 -45.50 -4.68 1.96
CA GLY A 78 -45.51 -4.77 3.42
C GLY A 78 -44.60 -5.86 3.98
N GLU A 79 -43.72 -6.45 3.16
CA GLU A 79 -42.65 -7.32 3.67
C GLU A 79 -41.62 -6.46 4.40
N ILE A 80 -41.29 -6.85 5.63
CA ILE A 80 -40.38 -6.12 6.51
C ILE A 80 -39.25 -7.06 6.91
N GLU A 81 -38.03 -6.58 6.76
CA GLU A 81 -36.81 -7.21 7.27
C GLU A 81 -36.15 -6.26 8.27
N VAL A 82 -35.71 -6.81 9.40
CA VAL A 82 -35.03 -6.04 10.45
C VAL A 82 -33.78 -6.80 10.87
N ASP A 83 -32.63 -6.16 10.72
CA ASP A 83 -31.35 -6.66 11.18
C ASP A 83 -30.76 -5.75 12.25
N TYR A 84 -30.03 -6.36 13.16
CA TYR A 84 -29.34 -5.67 14.24
C TYR A 84 -27.84 -5.95 14.13
N ASP A 85 -27.07 -4.87 14.13
CA ASP A 85 -25.62 -4.93 14.06
C ASP A 85 -25.02 -4.58 15.43
N TYR A 86 -24.28 -5.55 15.98
CA TYR A 86 -23.59 -5.46 17.26
C TYR A 86 -22.10 -5.14 17.11
N GLY A 87 -21.66 -4.79 15.89
CA GLY A 87 -20.31 -4.38 15.58
C GLY A 87 -19.43 -5.53 15.11
N ASP A 88 -20.00 -6.62 14.59
CA ASP A 88 -19.21 -7.75 14.08
C ASP A 88 -18.22 -7.31 12.98
N GLU A 89 -18.58 -6.26 12.23
CA GLU A 89 -17.72 -5.59 11.26
C GLU A 89 -17.63 -4.08 11.53
N PRO A 90 -16.58 -3.38 11.05
CA PRO A 90 -16.46 -1.94 11.16
C PRO A 90 -17.63 -1.24 10.48
N PHE A 91 -18.18 -0.25 11.16
CA PHE A 91 -19.25 0.55 10.59
C PHE A 91 -18.74 1.39 9.42
N PRO A 92 -19.58 1.63 8.39
CA PRO A 92 -19.32 2.66 7.40
C PRO A 92 -19.02 4.02 8.06
N ASP A 93 -18.13 4.82 7.47
CA ASP A 93 -17.69 6.10 8.03
C ASP A 93 -18.84 7.06 8.32
N ASP A 94 -19.92 7.02 7.54
CA ASP A 94 -21.11 7.85 7.72
C ASP A 94 -22.03 7.39 8.86
N HIS A 95 -21.77 6.22 9.44
CA HIS A 95 -22.47 5.65 10.59
C HIS A 95 -21.56 5.46 11.82
N LEU A 96 -20.26 5.72 11.70
CA LEU A 96 -19.27 5.58 12.77
C LEU A 96 -19.27 6.84 13.63
N PHE A 97 -19.55 6.69 14.93
CA PHE A 97 -19.51 7.77 15.90
C PHE A 97 -18.10 7.98 16.46
N PRO A 98 -17.79 9.14 17.08
CA PRO A 98 -16.53 9.30 17.79
C PRO A 98 -16.38 8.28 18.94
N PRO A 99 -15.15 7.87 19.30
CA PRO A 99 -14.89 6.88 20.35
C PRO A 99 -15.58 7.18 21.69
N GLU A 100 -15.71 8.46 22.05
CA GLU A 100 -16.33 8.91 23.31
C GLU A 100 -17.80 8.50 23.41
N ALA A 101 -18.54 8.47 22.29
CA ALA A 101 -19.93 8.07 22.27
C ALA A 101 -20.10 6.58 22.59
N TYR A 102 -19.21 5.73 22.06
CA TYR A 102 -19.19 4.31 22.36
C TYR A 102 -18.74 4.02 23.78
N ARG A 103 -17.74 4.75 24.31
CA ARG A 103 -17.34 4.62 25.73
C ARG A 103 -18.49 4.96 26.67
N ALA A 104 -19.19 6.06 26.43
CA ALA A 104 -20.34 6.44 27.23
C ALA A 104 -21.46 5.39 27.20
N ASP A 105 -21.66 4.73 26.05
CA ASP A 105 -22.63 3.64 25.94
C ASP A 105 -22.19 2.39 26.68
N LEU A 106 -20.90 2.05 26.65
CA LEU A 106 -20.33 0.92 27.39
C LEU A 106 -20.33 1.16 28.91
N ASP A 107 -20.25 2.42 29.36
CA ASP A 107 -20.40 2.77 30.78
C ASP A 107 -21.84 2.52 31.28
N GLU A 108 -22.86 2.78 30.45
CA GLU A 108 -24.27 2.53 30.77
C GLU A 108 -24.68 1.06 30.55
N TYR A 109 -24.20 0.46 29.46
CA TYR A 109 -24.48 -0.91 29.05
C TYR A 109 -23.17 -1.70 28.88
N PRO A 110 -22.55 -2.14 30.00
CA PRO A 110 -21.30 -2.91 29.95
C PRO A 110 -21.44 -4.20 29.13
N ARG A 111 -20.37 -4.56 28.42
CA ARG A 111 -20.25 -5.81 27.67
C ARG A 111 -19.02 -6.58 28.15
N ASP A 112 -19.15 -7.90 28.23
CA ASP A 112 -18.06 -8.79 28.60
C ASP A 112 -16.99 -8.88 27.49
N TRP A 113 -17.38 -8.63 26.24
CA TRP A 113 -16.49 -8.70 25.08
C TRP A 113 -16.93 -7.75 23.97
N LEU A 114 -15.96 -7.23 23.22
CA LEU A 114 -16.14 -6.40 22.04
C LEU A 114 -15.38 -6.98 20.84
N PRO A 115 -15.96 -6.91 19.62
CA PRO A 115 -15.21 -7.12 18.40
C PRO A 115 -13.92 -6.30 18.37
N LEU A 116 -12.80 -6.92 17.99
CA LEU A 116 -11.46 -6.36 18.16
C LEU A 116 -11.31 -4.95 17.57
N TRP A 117 -11.90 -4.68 16.39
CA TRP A 117 -11.84 -3.35 15.79
C TRP A 117 -12.52 -2.28 16.67
N LEU A 118 -13.64 -2.60 17.32
CA LEU A 118 -14.38 -1.67 18.16
C LEU A 118 -13.66 -1.51 19.51
N ALA A 119 -13.16 -2.61 20.07
CA ALA A 119 -12.36 -2.60 21.28
C ALA A 119 -11.11 -1.70 21.11
N ALA A 120 -10.40 -1.86 20.00
CA ALA A 120 -9.28 -1.00 19.63
C ALA A 120 -9.72 0.45 19.39
N TYR A 121 -10.78 0.68 18.60
CA TYR A 121 -11.29 2.02 18.29
C TYR A 121 -11.60 2.84 19.54
N VAL A 122 -12.20 2.21 20.56
CA VAL A 122 -12.53 2.91 21.82
C VAL A 122 -11.36 2.97 22.81
N SER A 123 -10.33 2.14 22.70
CA SER A 123 -9.33 2.03 23.80
C SER A 123 -7.87 2.04 23.37
N HIS A 124 -7.54 2.14 22.08
CA HIS A 124 -6.16 2.08 21.62
C HIS A 124 -5.28 3.17 22.25
N GLY A 125 -5.82 4.39 22.42
CA GLY A 125 -5.15 5.48 23.15
C GLY A 125 -3.75 5.79 22.63
N ASP A 126 -3.56 5.64 21.31
CA ASP A 126 -2.26 5.82 20.63
C ASP A 126 -1.11 4.95 21.17
N ARG A 127 -1.41 3.88 21.93
CA ARG A 127 -0.40 3.00 22.56
C ARG A 127 0.51 2.28 21.57
N GLN A 128 0.09 2.16 20.31
CA GLN A 128 0.87 1.56 19.24
C GLN A 128 1.60 2.59 18.34
N LYS A 129 1.35 3.90 18.52
CA LYS A 129 2.07 4.93 17.77
C LYS A 129 3.53 5.00 18.22
N ARG A 130 4.42 5.12 17.25
CA ARG A 130 5.86 5.15 17.44
C ARG A 130 6.47 6.27 16.60
N SER A 131 6.21 7.51 17.02
CA SER A 131 6.82 8.68 16.37
C SER A 131 8.35 8.57 16.36
N PRO A 132 9.06 9.22 15.43
CA PRO A 132 10.54 9.18 15.41
C PRO A 132 11.19 9.56 16.75
N ARG A 133 10.57 10.48 17.50
CA ARG A 133 11.01 10.83 18.86
C ARG A 133 10.84 9.66 19.82
N HIS A 134 9.65 9.06 19.86
CA HIS A 134 9.36 7.90 20.70
C HIS A 134 10.24 6.69 20.34
N ALA A 135 10.52 6.48 19.05
CA ALA A 135 11.43 5.42 18.59
C ALA A 135 12.84 5.61 19.15
N ALA A 136 13.40 6.82 19.03
CA ALA A 136 14.72 7.14 19.58
C ALA A 136 14.78 7.03 21.12
N GLU A 137 13.72 7.40 21.82
CA GLU A 137 13.59 7.22 23.28
C GLU A 137 13.52 5.73 23.66
N ALA A 138 12.70 4.96 22.96
CA ALA A 138 12.56 3.52 23.17
C ALA A 138 13.87 2.78 22.93
N VAL A 139 14.63 3.10 21.87
CA VAL A 139 15.96 2.51 21.63
C VAL A 139 16.92 2.73 22.80
N ARG A 140 16.92 3.94 23.38
CA ARG A 140 17.76 4.24 24.56
C ARG A 140 17.31 3.44 25.79
N ALA A 141 16.00 3.35 26.00
CA ALA A 141 15.41 2.59 27.10
C ALA A 141 15.70 1.09 26.97
N ASP A 142 15.50 0.51 25.78
CA ASP A 142 15.76 -0.89 25.48
C ASP A 142 17.24 -1.23 25.67
N ARG A 143 18.17 -0.39 25.19
CA ARG A 143 19.61 -0.57 25.45
C ARG A 143 19.94 -0.56 26.93
N ALA A 144 19.36 0.37 27.71
CA ALA A 144 19.58 0.43 29.16
C ALA A 144 19.01 -0.81 29.87
N ALA A 145 17.85 -1.30 29.42
CA ALA A 145 17.18 -2.49 29.94
C ALA A 145 17.72 -3.81 29.35
N LYS A 146 18.67 -3.76 28.41
CA LYS A 146 19.20 -4.91 27.65
C LYS A 146 18.10 -5.72 26.95
N VAL A 147 17.09 -5.02 26.44
CA VAL A 147 16.07 -5.58 25.55
C VAL A 147 16.64 -5.58 24.13
N TRP A 148 16.63 -6.75 23.51
CA TRP A 148 17.18 -6.96 22.17
C TRP A 148 16.10 -7.51 21.24
N SER A 149 16.30 -7.26 19.95
CA SER A 149 15.49 -7.83 18.88
C SER A 149 15.66 -9.34 18.81
N GLU A 150 14.59 -10.06 18.51
CA GLU A 150 14.64 -11.48 18.18
C GLU A 150 15.00 -11.66 16.71
N LEU A 151 16.01 -12.47 16.43
CA LEU A 151 16.35 -12.88 15.07
C LEU A 151 15.38 -13.96 14.60
N THR A 152 14.79 -13.76 13.44
CA THR A 152 13.89 -14.74 12.82
C THR A 152 14.68 -15.66 11.90
N HIS A 153 14.34 -16.95 11.89
CA HIS A 153 15.01 -17.94 11.07
C HIS A 153 14.00 -18.66 10.18
N ASN A 154 14.14 -18.52 8.86
CA ASN A 154 13.30 -19.17 7.85
C ASN A 154 11.80 -18.88 7.97
N GLU A 155 11.40 -17.77 8.59
CA GLU A 155 10.00 -17.39 8.74
C GLU A 155 9.48 -16.66 7.49
N PHE A 156 10.28 -15.76 6.94
CA PHE A 156 10.04 -15.07 5.68
C PHE A 156 11.19 -15.34 4.70
N PRO A 157 10.94 -15.26 3.37
CA PRO A 157 12.03 -15.17 2.41
C PRO A 157 12.90 -13.94 2.72
N ASP A 158 14.18 -14.01 2.35
CA ASP A 158 15.05 -12.84 2.38
C ASP A 158 14.40 -11.66 1.67
N PHE A 159 14.61 -10.45 2.19
CA PHE A 159 13.90 -9.26 1.73
C PHE A 159 13.91 -9.09 0.20
N PRO A 160 15.06 -9.22 -0.52
CA PRO A 160 15.05 -9.09 -1.97
C PRO A 160 14.14 -10.09 -2.69
N LEU A 161 14.10 -11.34 -2.21
CA LEU A 161 13.20 -12.37 -2.76
C LEU A 161 11.74 -12.07 -2.41
N MET A 162 11.47 -11.65 -1.18
CA MET A 162 10.12 -11.27 -0.75
C MET A 162 9.59 -10.11 -1.60
N TRP A 163 10.41 -9.09 -1.86
CA TRP A 163 10.07 -7.94 -2.69
C TRP A 163 9.77 -8.34 -4.14
N ALA A 164 10.65 -9.16 -4.74
CA ALA A 164 10.46 -9.68 -6.09
C ALA A 164 9.17 -10.49 -6.26
N ARG A 165 8.85 -11.33 -5.27
CA ARG A 165 7.64 -12.14 -5.26
C ARG A 165 6.38 -11.29 -5.05
N TRP A 166 6.45 -10.29 -4.18
CA TRP A 166 5.36 -9.33 -3.98
C TRP A 166 5.02 -8.60 -5.28
N ALA A 167 6.04 -8.06 -5.96
CA ALA A 167 5.89 -7.38 -7.24
C ALA A 167 5.33 -8.31 -8.32
N THR A 168 5.77 -9.57 -8.36
CA THR A 168 5.24 -10.58 -9.28
C THR A 168 3.75 -10.82 -9.08
N ILE A 169 3.29 -10.98 -7.83
CA ILE A 169 1.86 -11.16 -7.55
C ILE A 169 1.09 -9.89 -7.92
N ALA A 170 1.60 -8.71 -7.55
CA ALA A 170 0.96 -7.44 -7.87
C ALA A 170 0.79 -7.25 -9.39
N ALA A 171 1.85 -7.48 -10.16
CA ALA A 171 1.83 -7.43 -11.62
C ALA A 171 0.81 -8.39 -12.22
N ALA A 172 0.68 -9.61 -11.69
CA ALA A 172 -0.31 -10.57 -12.17
C ALA A 172 -1.76 -10.12 -11.92
N PHE A 173 -2.06 -9.55 -10.75
CA PHE A 173 -3.40 -8.99 -10.47
C PHE A 173 -3.71 -7.79 -11.37
N VAL A 174 -2.72 -6.93 -11.63
CA VAL A 174 -2.85 -5.79 -12.55
C VAL A 174 -3.05 -6.26 -13.99
N ALA A 175 -2.30 -7.25 -14.46
CA ALA A 175 -2.42 -7.80 -15.81
C ALA A 175 -3.83 -8.28 -16.14
N VAL A 176 -4.54 -8.84 -15.15
CA VAL A 176 -5.92 -9.32 -15.32
C VAL A 176 -7.00 -8.26 -15.06
N GLY A 177 -6.60 -7.01 -14.81
CA GLY A 177 -7.51 -5.90 -14.53
C GLY A 177 -8.22 -5.99 -13.18
N SER A 178 -7.69 -6.78 -12.24
CA SER A 178 -8.32 -6.92 -10.93
C SER A 178 -8.09 -5.66 -10.10
N GLN A 179 -9.16 -5.09 -9.54
CA GLN A 179 -9.06 -3.98 -8.58
C GLN A 179 -8.56 -4.43 -7.19
N TRP A 180 -8.49 -5.74 -6.96
CA TRP A 180 -8.07 -6.35 -5.71
C TRP A 180 -6.63 -6.89 -5.79
N GLY A 181 -6.10 -7.37 -4.65
CA GLY A 181 -4.79 -7.99 -4.54
C GLY A 181 -3.66 -6.99 -4.21
N PRO A 182 -2.42 -7.48 -4.11
CA PRO A 182 -1.29 -6.64 -3.73
C PRO A 182 -0.98 -5.59 -4.80
N ARG A 183 -0.35 -4.50 -4.36
CA ARG A 183 0.17 -3.42 -5.21
C ARG A 183 1.59 -3.06 -4.82
N VAL A 184 2.33 -2.57 -5.80
CA VAL A 184 3.60 -1.88 -5.61
C VAL A 184 3.39 -0.40 -5.92
N LEU A 185 3.79 0.43 -4.98
CA LEU A 185 3.96 1.88 -5.08
C LEU A 185 5.46 2.19 -4.90
N PRO A 186 5.92 3.43 -5.18
CA PRO A 186 7.31 3.81 -4.93
C PRO A 186 7.73 3.47 -3.48
N ALA A 187 8.69 2.56 -3.34
CA ALA A 187 9.23 2.07 -2.06
C ALA A 187 8.21 1.40 -1.10
N LEU A 188 7.04 0.98 -1.60
CA LEU A 188 5.98 0.40 -0.76
C LEU A 188 5.25 -0.75 -1.47
N GLY A 189 5.23 -1.91 -0.84
CA GLY A 189 4.28 -2.99 -1.14
C GLY A 189 3.05 -2.84 -0.26
N TRP A 190 1.86 -2.80 -0.85
CA TRP A 190 0.58 -2.72 -0.14
C TRP A 190 -0.26 -3.96 -0.40
N PHE A 191 -0.84 -4.56 0.65
CA PHE A 191 -1.72 -5.71 0.53
C PHE A 191 -2.84 -5.66 1.57
N GLU A 192 -4.06 -5.86 1.09
CA GLU A 192 -5.24 -6.12 1.91
C GLU A 192 -5.88 -7.41 1.41
N SER A 193 -6.16 -8.31 2.34
CA SER A 193 -6.84 -9.59 2.06
C SER A 193 -8.35 -9.41 2.09
N SER A 194 -9.07 -10.36 1.49
CA SER A 194 -10.53 -10.44 1.63
C SER A 194 -10.99 -10.77 3.06
N ARG A 195 -10.06 -11.14 3.96
CA ARG A 195 -10.33 -11.43 5.38
C ARG A 195 -9.97 -10.24 6.28
N ARG A 196 -9.92 -9.01 5.74
CA ARG A 196 -9.63 -7.74 6.46
C ARG A 196 -8.26 -7.65 7.15
N GLY A 197 -7.45 -8.70 7.10
CA GLY A 197 -6.03 -8.66 7.40
C GLY A 197 -5.22 -8.07 6.25
N GLY A 198 -4.10 -7.45 6.54
CA GLY A 198 -3.28 -6.78 5.53
C GLY A 198 -1.92 -6.37 6.07
N SER A 199 -1.03 -6.01 5.16
CA SER A 199 0.32 -5.57 5.48
C SER A 199 0.88 -4.59 4.47
N THR A 200 1.88 -3.85 4.95
CA THR A 200 2.74 -3.00 4.15
C THR A 200 4.18 -3.49 4.27
N LEU A 201 4.89 -3.51 3.14
CA LEU A 201 6.32 -3.76 3.06
C LEU A 201 7.01 -2.48 2.55
N TYR A 202 7.62 -1.72 3.45
CA TYR A 202 8.40 -0.53 3.09
C TYR A 202 9.83 -0.91 2.74
N VAL A 203 10.34 -0.35 1.64
CA VAL A 203 11.74 -0.45 1.22
C VAL A 203 12.47 0.84 1.61
N LEU A 204 13.61 0.70 2.30
CA LEU A 204 14.37 1.81 2.84
C LEU A 204 15.81 1.82 2.32
N PRO A 205 16.48 2.98 2.30
CA PRO A 205 17.89 3.05 1.91
C PRO A 205 18.79 2.21 2.82
N GLY A 206 19.84 1.61 2.22
CA GLY A 206 20.86 0.85 2.94
C GLY A 206 20.44 -0.59 3.26
N ASP A 207 19.80 -1.25 2.29
CA ASP A 207 19.26 -2.62 2.42
C ASP A 207 18.45 -2.81 3.71
N ARG A 208 17.44 -1.94 3.88
CA ARG A 208 16.52 -2.00 5.02
C ARG A 208 15.10 -2.13 4.53
N ALA A 209 14.29 -2.81 5.31
CA ALA A 209 12.87 -2.91 5.04
C ALA A 209 12.06 -3.04 6.32
N VAL A 210 10.78 -2.69 6.26
CA VAL A 210 9.82 -2.91 7.35
C VAL A 210 8.59 -3.61 6.80
N LEU A 211 8.30 -4.80 7.30
CA LEU A 211 7.06 -5.51 7.08
C LEU A 211 6.19 -5.37 8.32
N SER A 212 5.06 -4.70 8.21
CA SER A 212 4.14 -4.52 9.35
C SER A 212 2.70 -4.58 8.89
N GLY A 213 1.81 -4.98 9.80
CA GLY A 213 0.42 -5.24 9.44
C GLY A 213 -0.44 -5.73 10.59
N GLY A 214 -1.64 -6.16 10.24
CA GLY A 214 -2.63 -6.65 11.19
C GLY A 214 -3.36 -7.87 10.65
N VAL A 215 -3.49 -8.89 11.49
CA VAL A 215 -4.46 -9.98 11.30
C VAL A 215 -5.78 -9.51 11.91
N TRP A 216 -6.89 -9.73 11.19
CA TRP A 216 -8.21 -9.20 11.55
C TRP A 216 -8.64 -9.54 12.98
N ASP A 217 -8.51 -10.80 13.39
CA ASP A 217 -8.83 -11.29 14.75
C ASP A 217 -7.55 -11.75 15.46
N ALA A 218 -6.57 -10.87 15.58
CA ALA A 218 -5.28 -11.20 16.22
C ALA A 218 -5.48 -11.58 17.70
N PRO A 219 -5.18 -12.82 18.13
CA PRO A 219 -5.47 -13.26 19.50
C PRO A 219 -4.75 -12.45 20.59
N SER A 220 -3.53 -11.96 20.29
CA SER A 220 -2.77 -11.12 21.22
C SER A 220 -3.38 -9.73 21.42
N LEU A 221 -4.03 -9.17 20.40
CA LEU A 221 -4.73 -7.90 20.52
C LEU A 221 -6.09 -8.09 21.18
N ASP A 222 -6.82 -9.15 20.85
CA ASP A 222 -8.09 -9.49 21.49
C ASP A 222 -7.91 -9.63 23.01
N ALA A 223 -6.91 -10.40 23.45
CA ALA A 223 -6.57 -10.52 24.87
C ALA A 223 -6.16 -9.16 25.49
N ALA A 224 -5.45 -8.31 24.75
CA ALA A 224 -5.00 -7.01 25.27
C ALA A 224 -6.13 -5.99 25.42
N TYR A 225 -7.15 -6.05 24.57
CA TYR A 225 -8.26 -5.11 24.59
C TYR A 225 -9.47 -5.61 25.38
N ASN A 226 -9.75 -6.93 25.36
CA ASN A 226 -10.91 -7.52 26.04
C ASN A 226 -10.55 -8.16 27.39
N ASP A 227 -9.37 -8.79 27.54
CA ASP A 227 -8.99 -9.53 28.76
C ASP A 227 -8.00 -8.80 29.68
N SER A 228 -7.79 -7.49 29.48
CA SER A 228 -6.83 -6.67 30.23
C SER A 228 -5.38 -7.17 30.16
N ALA A 229 -5.01 -7.98 29.17
CA ALA A 229 -3.61 -8.36 28.95
C ALA A 229 -2.78 -7.14 28.51
N GLY A 230 -1.46 -7.22 28.68
CA GLY A 230 -0.56 -6.21 28.14
C GLY A 230 -0.53 -6.25 26.61
N LEU A 231 -0.48 -5.10 25.95
CA LEU A 231 -0.22 -5.05 24.51
C LEU A 231 1.14 -5.68 24.19
N PRO A 232 1.26 -6.44 23.08
CA PRO A 232 2.53 -7.01 22.67
C PRO A 232 3.55 -5.91 22.39
N ARG A 233 4.79 -6.07 22.86
CA ARG A 233 5.89 -5.13 22.57
C ARG A 233 6.46 -5.40 21.18
N LEU A 234 5.66 -5.12 20.14
CA LEU A 234 6.01 -5.37 18.73
C LEU A 234 7.35 -4.72 18.30
N PHE A 235 7.70 -3.61 18.96
CA PHE A 235 8.90 -2.83 18.66
C PHE A 235 10.05 -3.05 19.66
N ALA A 236 9.98 -4.08 20.51
CA ALA A 236 11.05 -4.38 21.47
C ALA A 236 12.37 -4.64 20.73
N GLY A 237 13.40 -3.85 21.03
CA GLY A 237 14.70 -3.93 20.39
C GLY A 237 14.74 -3.39 18.95
N ALA A 238 13.66 -2.79 18.45
CA ALA A 238 13.63 -2.21 17.11
C ALA A 238 14.50 -0.95 17.02
N PRO A 239 15.21 -0.73 15.90
CA PRO A 239 15.99 0.47 15.70
C PRO A 239 15.10 1.72 15.58
N ASP A 240 15.71 2.90 15.65
CA ASP A 240 15.00 4.19 15.69
C ASP A 240 14.32 4.55 14.36
N TRP A 241 14.82 3.98 13.26
CA TRP A 241 14.22 4.11 11.93
C TRP A 241 12.98 3.24 11.72
N VAL A 242 12.66 2.31 12.63
CA VAL A 242 11.35 1.65 12.69
C VAL A 242 10.41 2.55 13.48
N ALA A 243 9.70 3.41 12.75
CA ALA A 243 8.84 4.48 13.28
C ALA A 243 7.64 4.72 12.34
N ASP A 244 6.64 5.46 12.80
CA ASP A 244 5.34 5.67 12.12
C ASP A 244 5.40 5.86 10.58
N PRO A 245 6.32 6.66 10.00
CA PRO A 245 6.35 6.87 8.54
C PRO A 245 6.58 5.61 7.69
N VAL A 246 7.07 4.53 8.30
CA VAL A 246 7.38 3.26 7.63
C VAL A 246 6.60 2.09 8.25
N LEU A 247 5.58 2.40 9.05
CA LEU A 247 4.69 1.41 9.65
C LEU A 247 3.36 1.34 8.89
N ASN A 248 2.67 0.21 9.03
CA ASN A 248 1.31 0.06 8.54
C ASN A 248 0.38 1.05 9.26
N PRO A 249 -0.59 1.67 8.56
CA PRO A 249 -1.54 2.60 9.17
C PRO A 249 -2.35 2.03 10.35
N ARG A 250 -2.40 0.70 10.50
CA ARG A 250 -3.00 0.05 11.67
C ARG A 250 -2.33 0.42 13.00
N ALA A 251 -1.11 0.93 12.99
CA ALA A 251 -0.48 1.50 14.18
C ALA A 251 -1.27 2.69 14.75
N ASP A 252 -1.91 3.49 13.88
CA ASP A 252 -2.71 4.64 14.28
C ASP A 252 -4.07 4.24 14.86
N THR A 253 -4.60 3.09 14.46
CA THR A 253 -5.91 2.59 14.90
C THR A 253 -5.83 1.54 16.00
N GLY A 254 -4.62 1.20 16.46
CA GLY A 254 -4.42 0.19 17.50
C GLY A 254 -4.60 -1.25 17.02
N LEU A 255 -4.59 -1.48 15.70
CA LEU A 255 -4.82 -2.78 15.07
C LEU A 255 -3.54 -3.41 14.49
N LEU A 256 -2.37 -2.85 14.81
CA LEU A 256 -1.11 -3.43 14.42
C LEU A 256 -0.87 -4.70 15.25
N SER A 257 -0.76 -5.86 14.58
CA SER A 257 -0.56 -7.14 15.27
C SER A 257 0.82 -7.74 15.03
N PHE A 258 1.58 -7.23 14.05
CA PHE A 258 2.97 -7.62 13.82
C PHE A 258 3.81 -6.51 13.20
N CYS A 259 5.10 -6.54 13.51
CA CYS A 259 6.15 -5.74 12.91
C CYS A 259 7.45 -6.55 12.81
N TYR A 260 8.01 -6.58 11.61
CA TYR A 260 9.29 -7.20 11.26
C TYR A 260 10.15 -6.16 10.54
N TRP A 261 11.45 -6.19 10.77
CA TRP A 261 12.38 -5.31 10.06
C TRP A 261 13.59 -6.08 9.54
N TRP A 262 14.02 -5.71 8.34
CA TRP A 262 15.18 -6.27 7.68
C TRP A 262 16.38 -5.34 7.86
N GLU A 263 17.51 -5.90 8.28
CA GLU A 263 18.80 -5.21 8.33
C GLU A 263 19.92 -6.25 8.30
N GLY A 264 20.99 -6.00 7.53
CA GLY A 264 22.16 -6.88 7.53
C GLY A 264 21.82 -8.33 7.14
N ASP A 265 21.12 -8.49 6.03
CA ASP A 265 20.71 -9.78 5.46
C ASP A 265 19.79 -10.64 6.34
N ARG A 266 19.07 -10.03 7.30
CA ARG A 266 18.26 -10.76 8.28
C ARG A 266 16.99 -10.03 8.66
N TRP A 267 15.94 -10.81 8.90
CA TRP A 267 14.69 -10.35 9.49
C TRP A 267 14.74 -10.44 11.02
N TYR A 268 14.31 -9.36 11.67
CA TYR A 268 14.18 -9.25 13.12
C TYR A 268 12.75 -8.90 13.51
N ARG A 269 12.40 -9.19 14.77
CA ARG A 269 11.13 -8.81 15.38
C ARG A 269 11.29 -8.49 16.86
N GLY A 270 10.30 -7.77 17.41
CA GLY A 270 10.07 -7.71 18.86
C GLY A 270 9.19 -8.88 19.29
N GLU A 271 8.11 -8.62 20.03
CA GLU A 271 7.12 -9.64 20.42
C GLU A 271 6.08 -9.93 19.32
N SER A 272 6.43 -9.74 18.05
CA SER A 272 5.55 -10.09 16.93
C SER A 272 5.34 -11.61 16.87
N PRO A 273 4.13 -12.10 16.54
CA PRO A 273 3.88 -13.53 16.42
C PRO A 273 4.61 -14.11 15.19
N PRO A 274 4.95 -15.41 15.16
CA PRO A 274 5.59 -16.06 14.01
C PRO A 274 4.87 -15.84 12.68
N ALA A 275 5.63 -15.86 11.57
CA ALA A 275 5.10 -15.61 10.22
C ALA A 275 3.88 -16.47 9.85
N GLU A 276 3.81 -17.72 10.33
CA GLU A 276 2.65 -18.60 10.12
C GLU A 276 1.34 -17.99 10.65
N GLN A 277 1.39 -17.34 11.82
CA GLN A 277 0.23 -16.66 12.40
C GLN A 277 -0.10 -15.35 11.68
N CYS A 278 0.84 -14.80 10.91
CA CYS A 278 0.64 -13.61 10.08
C CYS A 278 0.14 -13.94 8.66
N ALA A 279 0.03 -15.22 8.30
CA ALA A 279 -0.06 -15.64 6.90
C ALA A 279 -1.29 -15.11 6.14
N THR A 280 -2.39 -14.81 6.83
CA THR A 280 -3.60 -14.23 6.23
C THR A 280 -3.43 -12.75 5.85
N ALA A 281 -2.46 -12.06 6.45
CA ALA A 281 -2.20 -10.64 6.27
C ALA A 281 -1.02 -10.37 5.30
N VAL A 282 -0.36 -11.41 4.80
CA VAL A 282 0.77 -11.30 3.86
C VAL A 282 0.38 -12.00 2.54
N PRO A 283 0.66 -11.41 1.36
CA PRO A 283 0.42 -12.10 0.10
C PRO A 283 1.25 -13.38 0.02
N GLY A 284 0.88 -14.33 -0.84
CA GLY A 284 1.50 -15.66 -0.92
C GLY A 284 2.94 -15.71 -1.45
N VAL A 285 3.86 -14.98 -0.82
CA VAL A 285 5.28 -14.76 -1.22
C VAL A 285 6.24 -15.82 -0.69
N TRP A 286 5.74 -16.80 0.07
CA TRP A 286 6.53 -17.77 0.83
C TRP A 286 7.54 -18.56 -0.01
N THR A 287 7.12 -19.03 -1.19
CA THR A 287 7.97 -19.83 -2.07
C THR A 287 7.74 -19.44 -3.53
N ALA A 288 8.75 -19.64 -4.37
CA ALA A 288 8.60 -19.46 -5.82
C ALA A 288 7.46 -20.32 -6.40
N GLY A 289 7.25 -21.52 -5.87
CA GLY A 289 6.14 -22.40 -6.28
C GLY A 289 4.76 -21.84 -5.92
N THR A 290 4.59 -21.25 -4.73
CA THR A 290 3.35 -20.58 -4.33
C THR A 290 3.02 -19.43 -5.28
N VAL A 291 4.01 -18.58 -5.56
CA VAL A 291 3.85 -17.43 -6.47
C VAL A 291 3.53 -17.90 -7.89
N THR A 292 4.25 -18.89 -8.40
CA THR A 292 3.99 -19.53 -9.70
C THR A 292 2.55 -20.01 -9.80
N GLY A 293 2.06 -20.72 -8.78
CA GLY A 293 0.69 -21.22 -8.74
C GLY A 293 -0.37 -20.11 -8.72
N ILE A 294 -0.12 -19.00 -8.02
CA ILE A 294 -1.00 -17.83 -8.02
C ILE A 294 -1.04 -17.18 -9.41
N VAL A 295 0.13 -16.89 -9.98
CA VAL A 295 0.26 -16.26 -11.31
C VAL A 295 -0.41 -17.10 -12.39
N ALA A 296 -0.16 -18.42 -12.41
CA ALA A 296 -0.74 -19.32 -13.39
C ALA A 296 -2.27 -19.38 -13.30
N LYS A 297 -2.83 -19.39 -12.08
CA LYS A 297 -4.30 -19.35 -11.86
C LYS A 297 -4.95 -18.04 -12.28
N LEU A 298 -4.25 -16.92 -12.14
CA LEU A 298 -4.73 -15.62 -12.62
C LEU A 298 -4.71 -15.56 -14.16
N ALA A 299 -3.69 -16.15 -14.78
CA ALA A 299 -3.60 -16.21 -16.24
C ALA A 299 -4.73 -17.05 -16.85
N ALA A 300 -5.08 -18.19 -16.24
CA ALA A 300 -6.18 -19.05 -16.66
C ALA A 300 -6.75 -19.90 -15.51
N ASP A 301 -8.07 -20.15 -15.50
CA ASP A 301 -8.76 -20.96 -14.49
C ASP A 301 -8.19 -22.38 -14.36
N ARG A 302 -7.74 -22.96 -15.48
CA ARG A 302 -7.06 -24.26 -15.56
C ARG A 302 -5.75 -24.11 -16.34
N PRO A 303 -4.64 -23.75 -15.66
CA PRO A 303 -3.38 -23.48 -16.34
C PRO A 303 -2.77 -24.75 -16.93
N THR A 304 -2.33 -24.67 -18.17
CA THR A 304 -1.57 -25.72 -18.86
C THR A 304 -0.15 -25.83 -18.32
N GLU A 305 0.55 -26.95 -18.59
CA GLU A 305 1.99 -27.09 -18.23
C GLU A 305 2.86 -25.99 -18.86
N GLN A 306 2.50 -25.51 -20.04
CA GLN A 306 3.20 -24.39 -20.67
C GLN A 306 3.01 -23.09 -19.88
N GLN A 307 1.78 -22.77 -19.45
CA GLN A 307 1.50 -21.60 -18.63
C GLN A 307 2.16 -21.69 -17.24
N GLN A 308 2.20 -22.88 -16.65
CA GLN A 308 2.93 -23.12 -15.40
C GLN A 308 4.43 -22.83 -15.56
N ARG A 309 5.06 -23.33 -16.64
CA ARG A 309 6.47 -23.04 -16.93
C ARG A 309 6.72 -21.56 -17.22
N ALA A 310 5.81 -20.90 -17.93
CA ALA A 310 5.88 -19.47 -18.19
C ALA A 310 5.83 -18.67 -16.88
N ALA A 311 4.89 -18.99 -16.00
CA ALA A 311 4.76 -18.35 -14.69
C ALA A 311 6.01 -18.59 -13.82
N GLN A 312 6.55 -19.81 -13.83
CA GLN A 312 7.79 -20.14 -13.13
C GLN A 312 8.98 -19.33 -13.65
N MET A 313 9.10 -19.18 -14.96
CA MET A 313 10.13 -18.36 -15.59
C MET A 313 9.99 -16.90 -15.17
N LEU A 314 8.77 -16.35 -15.17
CA LEU A 314 8.50 -14.98 -14.72
C LEU A 314 8.95 -14.77 -13.27
N VAL A 315 8.63 -15.70 -12.36
CA VAL A 315 9.10 -15.62 -10.96
C VAL A 315 10.63 -15.62 -10.90
N SER A 316 11.29 -16.51 -11.65
CA SER A 316 12.76 -16.62 -11.66
C SER A 316 13.44 -15.34 -12.16
N VAL A 317 12.97 -14.74 -13.26
CA VAL A 317 13.55 -13.48 -13.76
C VAL A 317 13.23 -12.28 -12.85
N ALA A 318 12.10 -12.31 -12.14
CA ALA A 318 11.77 -11.31 -11.13
C ALA A 318 12.69 -11.39 -9.91
N GLU A 319 12.97 -12.60 -9.40
CA GLU A 319 13.93 -12.82 -8.31
C GLU A 319 15.36 -12.39 -8.70
N GLN A 320 15.67 -12.35 -10.00
CA GLN A 320 16.93 -11.85 -10.55
C GLN A 320 16.91 -10.34 -10.87
N GLY A 321 15.75 -9.69 -10.80
CA GLY A 321 15.60 -8.25 -11.11
C GLY A 321 15.71 -7.90 -12.59
N VAL A 322 15.38 -8.83 -13.49
CA VAL A 322 15.57 -8.68 -14.95
C VAL A 322 14.28 -8.88 -15.76
N VAL A 323 13.13 -8.49 -15.21
CA VAL A 323 11.83 -8.68 -15.84
C VAL A 323 11.70 -7.86 -17.13
N THR A 324 11.15 -8.49 -18.17
CA THR A 324 10.89 -7.87 -19.48
C THR A 324 9.40 -7.97 -19.84
N ARG A 325 8.96 -7.15 -20.81
CA ARG A 325 7.61 -7.26 -21.39
C ARG A 325 7.34 -8.66 -21.94
N ASP A 326 8.32 -9.26 -22.62
CA ASP A 326 8.19 -10.60 -23.20
C ASP A 326 7.93 -11.68 -22.16
N ALA A 327 8.52 -11.56 -20.96
CA ALA A 327 8.27 -12.49 -19.86
C ALA A 327 6.79 -12.45 -19.42
N LEU A 328 6.18 -11.26 -19.38
CA LEU A 328 4.76 -11.09 -19.09
C LEU A 328 3.86 -11.63 -20.22
N VAL A 329 4.18 -11.29 -21.46
CA VAL A 329 3.44 -11.78 -22.65
C VAL A 329 3.45 -13.31 -22.70
N HIS A 330 4.55 -13.95 -22.32
CA HIS A 330 4.63 -15.42 -22.32
C HIS A 330 3.65 -16.07 -21.33
N VAL A 331 3.29 -15.36 -20.25
CA VAL A 331 2.33 -15.84 -19.24
C VAL A 331 0.89 -15.49 -19.62
N PHE A 332 0.66 -14.24 -19.99
CA PHE A 332 -0.68 -13.65 -20.09
C PHE A 332 -1.22 -13.55 -21.53
N GLY A 333 -0.35 -13.72 -22.54
CA GLY A 333 -0.66 -13.47 -23.94
C GLY A 333 -0.59 -11.99 -24.31
N ASP A 334 -0.64 -11.71 -25.63
CA ASP A 334 -0.68 -10.35 -26.20
C ASP A 334 -1.89 -10.22 -27.14
N ASP A 335 -3.08 -10.58 -26.63
CA ASP A 335 -4.36 -10.53 -27.36
C ASP A 335 -5.17 -9.25 -27.06
N GLY A 336 -4.58 -8.30 -26.33
CA GLY A 336 -5.21 -7.04 -25.91
C GLY A 336 -6.21 -7.17 -24.76
N ARG A 337 -6.43 -8.36 -24.19
CA ARG A 337 -7.34 -8.55 -23.04
C ARG A 337 -6.67 -8.33 -21.69
N ARG A 338 -5.34 -8.36 -21.66
CA ARG A 338 -4.51 -8.26 -20.46
C ARG A 338 -3.72 -6.96 -20.49
N ASP A 339 -3.65 -6.28 -19.36
CA ASP A 339 -2.91 -5.03 -19.22
C ASP A 339 -1.43 -5.31 -18.89
N ILE A 340 -0.69 -5.69 -19.92
CA ILE A 340 0.73 -6.06 -19.82
C ILE A 340 1.58 -4.84 -19.42
N ASP A 341 1.24 -3.65 -19.90
CA ASP A 341 2.06 -2.46 -19.70
C ASP A 341 1.92 -1.95 -18.25
N SER A 342 0.71 -1.94 -17.68
CA SER A 342 0.52 -1.65 -16.25
C SER A 342 1.14 -2.72 -15.36
N ALA A 343 1.15 -3.99 -15.78
CA ALA A 343 1.83 -5.06 -15.06
C ALA A 343 3.35 -4.89 -15.07
N LEU A 344 3.94 -4.51 -16.21
CA LEU A 344 5.36 -4.17 -16.32
C LEU A 344 5.71 -2.96 -15.43
N TYR A 345 4.81 -1.98 -15.36
CA TYR A 345 5.00 -0.82 -14.50
C TYR A 345 5.09 -1.17 -13.02
N GLN A 346 4.37 -2.21 -12.53
CA GLN A 346 4.55 -2.71 -11.15
C GLN A 346 5.98 -3.20 -10.88
N PHE A 347 6.60 -3.90 -11.84
CA PHE A 347 8.00 -4.33 -11.74
C PHE A 347 8.97 -3.14 -11.84
N SER A 348 8.65 -2.14 -12.66
CA SER A 348 9.46 -0.92 -12.77
C SER A 348 9.48 -0.14 -11.46
N LEU A 349 8.33 0.06 -10.82
CA LEU A 349 8.23 0.66 -9.48
C LEU A 349 8.99 -0.15 -8.43
N ALA A 350 9.07 -1.46 -8.59
CA ALA A 350 9.84 -2.34 -7.74
C ALA A 350 11.36 -2.33 -8.02
N GLY A 351 11.80 -1.71 -9.12
CA GLY A 351 13.20 -1.75 -9.55
C GLY A 351 13.65 -3.13 -10.09
N LEU A 352 12.71 -3.90 -10.64
CA LEU A 352 12.92 -5.29 -11.10
C LEU A 352 12.83 -5.46 -12.61
N THR A 353 12.44 -4.42 -13.33
CA THR A 353 12.72 -4.36 -14.77
C THR A 353 14.17 -3.99 -14.90
N ASN A 354 14.97 -4.87 -15.49
CA ASN A 354 16.40 -4.65 -15.69
C ASN A 354 16.60 -3.17 -16.08
N ALA A 355 17.39 -2.43 -15.31
CA ALA A 355 18.09 -1.29 -15.88
C ALA A 355 19.10 -1.90 -16.84
N LEU A 356 18.61 -2.43 -17.98
CA LEU A 356 19.40 -2.36 -19.19
C LEU A 356 19.93 -0.93 -19.19
N PRO A 357 21.25 -0.71 -19.33
CA PRO A 357 21.71 0.64 -19.58
C PRO A 357 20.76 1.20 -20.65
N PRO A 358 20.15 2.37 -20.41
CA PRO A 358 19.25 3.01 -21.38
C PRO A 358 19.72 2.70 -22.79
N GLN A 359 18.80 2.24 -23.64
CA GLN A 359 19.10 1.98 -25.04
C GLN A 359 19.93 3.16 -25.56
N GLU A 360 21.14 2.87 -26.07
CA GLU A 360 22.10 3.93 -26.43
C GLU A 360 21.37 5.04 -27.15
N LEU A 361 21.40 6.25 -26.57
CA LEU A 361 20.65 7.37 -27.11
C LEU A 361 21.12 7.56 -28.55
N PRO A 362 20.24 7.60 -29.57
CA PRO A 362 20.70 7.86 -30.92
C PRO A 362 21.42 9.21 -30.99
N GLU A 363 22.53 9.29 -31.75
CA GLU A 363 23.30 10.52 -31.95
C GLU A 363 22.41 11.72 -32.29
N GLU A 364 21.46 11.52 -33.21
CA GLU A 364 20.49 12.54 -33.63
C GLU A 364 19.64 13.07 -32.46
N GLN A 365 19.26 12.21 -31.51
CA GLN A 365 18.49 12.61 -30.34
C GLN A 365 19.34 13.36 -29.31
N ALA A 366 20.63 13.02 -29.16
CA ALA A 366 21.55 13.76 -28.32
C ALA A 366 21.75 15.19 -28.83
N ILE A 367 21.98 15.34 -30.15
CA ILE A 367 22.11 16.65 -30.81
C ILE A 367 20.80 17.45 -30.70
N LEU A 368 19.65 16.81 -30.91
CA LEU A 368 18.34 17.45 -30.80
C LEU A 368 18.08 17.99 -29.38
N ARG A 369 18.39 17.21 -28.35
CA ARG A 369 18.23 17.63 -26.94
C ARG A 369 19.09 18.84 -26.59
N VAL A 370 20.33 18.88 -27.09
CA VAL A 370 21.22 20.03 -26.89
C VAL A 370 20.72 21.27 -27.61
N ARG A 371 20.22 21.13 -28.84
CA ARG A 371 19.60 22.23 -29.58
C ARG A 371 18.40 22.81 -28.83
N GLN A 372 17.49 21.94 -28.38
CA GLN A 372 16.33 22.34 -27.58
C GLN A 372 16.73 23.03 -26.27
N TYR A 373 17.78 22.53 -25.59
CA TYR A 373 18.29 23.14 -24.37
C TYR A 373 18.86 24.55 -24.61
N ILE A 374 19.67 24.73 -25.65
CA ILE A 374 20.25 26.02 -26.02
C ILE A 374 19.15 27.04 -26.37
N GLU A 375 18.16 26.63 -27.16
CA GLU A 375 17.01 27.46 -27.54
C GLU A 375 16.17 27.85 -26.31
N ALA A 376 15.87 26.88 -25.43
CA ALA A 376 15.06 27.11 -24.23
C ALA A 376 15.75 28.02 -23.20
N GLN A 377 17.09 27.95 -23.08
CA GLN A 377 17.87 28.77 -22.15
C GLN A 377 18.32 30.12 -22.76
N GLY A 378 18.03 30.37 -24.04
CA GLY A 378 18.39 31.61 -24.72
C GLY A 378 19.90 31.87 -24.76
N LEU A 379 20.72 30.82 -24.86
CA LEU A 379 22.18 30.96 -24.86
C LEU A 379 22.65 31.65 -26.15
N ASP A 380 23.65 32.52 -26.04
CA ASP A 380 24.24 33.20 -27.20
C ASP A 380 24.94 32.17 -28.10
N THR A 381 24.47 32.09 -29.35
CA THR A 381 25.00 31.20 -30.40
C THR A 381 25.88 31.94 -31.40
N THR A 382 26.24 33.20 -31.12
CA THR A 382 27.11 34.00 -31.98
C THR A 382 28.47 33.34 -32.13
N GLY A 383 28.78 32.84 -33.34
CA GLY A 383 30.00 32.07 -33.62
C GLY A 383 29.92 30.57 -33.29
N TYR A 384 28.73 30.06 -32.98
CA TYR A 384 28.44 28.65 -32.67
C TYR A 384 27.12 28.21 -33.35
N PRO A 385 27.13 27.94 -34.66
CA PRO A 385 25.91 27.56 -35.38
C PRO A 385 25.41 26.17 -34.94
N LEU A 386 24.14 26.08 -34.52
CA LEU A 386 23.50 24.84 -34.05
C LEU A 386 23.34 23.76 -35.14
N SER A 387 23.59 24.13 -36.40
CA SER A 387 23.65 23.21 -37.54
C SER A 387 24.98 22.45 -37.63
N GLU A 388 26.03 22.90 -36.93
CA GLU A 388 27.37 22.28 -36.93
C GLU A 388 27.66 21.46 -35.67
N LEU A 389 26.63 21.19 -34.85
CA LEU A 389 26.76 20.30 -33.69
C LEU A 389 27.14 18.89 -34.16
N VAL A 390 28.19 18.36 -33.54
CA VAL A 390 28.58 16.95 -33.62
C VAL A 390 28.49 16.32 -32.24
N ALA A 391 28.39 15.00 -32.20
CA ALA A 391 28.41 14.26 -30.94
C ALA A 391 29.49 13.18 -30.97
N ASP A 392 30.36 13.20 -29.97
CA ASP A 392 31.34 12.14 -29.73
C ASP A 392 30.81 11.19 -28.66
N ARG A 393 30.79 9.89 -28.99
CA ARG A 393 30.34 8.84 -28.07
C ARG A 393 31.35 8.63 -26.93
N PHE A 394 30.84 8.47 -25.72
CA PHE A 394 31.59 7.91 -24.59
C PHE A 394 30.76 6.81 -23.89
N SER A 395 31.31 6.24 -22.81
CA SER A 395 30.84 4.99 -22.18
C SER A 395 29.35 4.91 -21.80
N ILE A 396 28.67 6.04 -21.60
CA ILE A 396 27.29 6.12 -21.10
C ILE A 396 26.47 7.24 -21.77
N GLY A 397 26.95 7.79 -22.90
CA GLY A 397 26.37 9.01 -23.45
C GLY A 397 27.17 9.68 -24.56
N TRP A 398 26.84 10.95 -24.81
CA TRP A 398 27.35 11.77 -25.90
C TRP A 398 27.92 13.10 -25.42
N MET A 399 29.10 13.44 -25.89
CA MET A 399 29.69 14.77 -25.75
C MET A 399 29.35 15.57 -26.99
N VAL A 400 28.50 16.59 -26.87
CA VAL A 400 27.98 17.37 -27.99
C VAL A 400 28.62 18.76 -28.02
N TYR A 401 29.20 19.13 -29.16
CA TYR A 401 29.94 20.38 -29.35
C TYR A 401 30.02 20.78 -30.84
N VAL A 402 30.56 21.97 -31.14
CA VAL A 402 30.87 22.40 -32.53
C VAL A 402 32.39 22.25 -32.79
N PRO A 403 32.82 21.50 -33.83
CA PRO A 403 34.23 21.27 -34.13
C PRO A 403 35.02 22.55 -34.44
N GLY A 404 36.33 22.55 -34.19
CA GLY A 404 37.25 23.61 -34.63
C GLY A 404 37.08 24.97 -33.91
N GLY A 405 36.32 25.01 -32.82
CA GLY A 405 36.06 26.23 -32.06
C GLY A 405 37.16 26.63 -31.08
N GLY A 406 37.44 27.93 -30.99
CA GLY A 406 38.42 28.50 -30.04
C GLY A 406 38.01 28.42 -28.56
N ILE A 407 38.94 28.81 -27.69
CA ILE A 407 38.84 28.83 -26.23
C ILE A 407 37.57 29.58 -25.77
N GLY A 408 36.73 28.93 -24.96
CA GLY A 408 35.53 29.54 -24.34
C GLY A 408 34.17 28.96 -24.74
N ARG A 409 34.11 27.93 -25.61
CA ARG A 409 32.84 27.33 -26.06
C ARG A 409 32.26 26.30 -25.08
N ALA A 410 30.92 26.26 -25.04
CA ALA A 410 30.12 25.34 -24.24
C ALA A 410 30.22 23.89 -24.76
N ILE A 411 30.52 22.95 -23.87
CA ILE A 411 30.46 21.51 -24.13
C ILE A 411 29.28 20.96 -23.36
N PHE A 412 28.44 20.18 -24.04
CA PHE A 412 27.28 19.53 -23.45
C PHE A 412 27.51 18.03 -23.34
N TYR A 413 27.05 17.43 -22.25
CA TYR A 413 27.10 16.00 -22.02
C TYR A 413 25.68 15.50 -21.85
N VAL A 414 25.28 14.53 -22.65
CA VAL A 414 23.97 13.90 -22.59
C VAL A 414 24.18 12.43 -22.27
N ASP A 415 23.64 11.94 -21.16
CA ASP A 415 23.67 10.49 -20.90
C ASP A 415 22.59 9.76 -21.71
N ASP A 416 22.69 8.44 -21.72
CA ASP A 416 21.76 7.59 -22.45
C ASP A 416 20.32 7.66 -21.88
N ASP A 417 20.13 8.03 -20.61
CA ASP A 417 18.80 8.29 -20.02
C ASP A 417 18.24 9.68 -20.38
N GLY A 418 19.03 10.51 -21.04
CA GLY A 418 18.65 11.83 -21.53
C GLY A 418 18.85 12.99 -20.58
N VAL A 419 19.58 12.79 -19.48
CA VAL A 419 20.04 13.89 -18.62
C VAL A 419 21.11 14.67 -19.38
N LEU A 420 20.91 15.98 -19.49
CA LEU A 420 21.83 16.91 -20.12
C LEU A 420 22.51 17.77 -19.05
N GLU A 421 23.84 17.82 -19.09
CA GLU A 421 24.65 18.73 -18.28
C GLU A 421 25.56 19.59 -19.17
N HIS A 422 25.72 20.86 -18.81
CA HIS A 422 26.61 21.82 -19.50
C HIS A 422 27.88 22.02 -18.67
N SER A 423 29.05 21.92 -19.30
CA SER A 423 30.35 22.20 -18.68
C SER A 423 30.92 23.54 -19.12
N SER A 424 31.39 24.33 -18.15
CA SER A 424 32.22 25.51 -18.41
C SER A 424 33.61 25.12 -18.93
N SER A 425 34.19 25.99 -19.77
CA SER A 425 35.47 25.79 -20.48
C SER A 425 36.73 25.55 -19.60
N SER A 426 36.62 25.64 -18.28
CA SER A 426 37.72 25.44 -17.32
C SER A 426 37.93 23.99 -16.87
N THR A 427 37.02 23.07 -17.18
CA THR A 427 37.12 21.66 -16.75
C THR A 427 37.55 20.78 -17.92
N ALA A 428 38.58 19.97 -17.72
CA ALA A 428 39.04 19.01 -18.74
C ALA A 428 37.93 17.96 -19.04
N PRO A 429 37.63 17.65 -20.31
CA PRO A 429 36.54 16.74 -20.69
C PRO A 429 36.58 15.38 -19.99
N LEU A 430 37.76 14.77 -19.87
CA LEU A 430 37.92 13.46 -19.21
C LEU A 430 37.52 13.50 -17.72
N THR A 431 37.80 14.60 -17.02
CA THR A 431 37.42 14.77 -15.61
C THR A 431 35.92 14.95 -15.45
N PHE A 432 35.29 15.69 -16.38
CA PHE A 432 33.85 15.86 -16.38
C PHE A 432 33.13 14.54 -16.67
N ILE A 433 33.56 13.81 -17.70
CA ILE A 433 33.03 12.49 -18.09
C ILE A 433 33.06 11.52 -16.91
N ALA A 434 34.19 11.40 -16.20
CA ALA A 434 34.28 10.51 -15.03
C ALA A 434 33.30 10.89 -13.91
N GLY A 435 33.09 12.18 -13.66
CA GLY A 435 32.11 12.66 -12.68
C GLY A 435 30.66 12.41 -13.12
N PHE A 436 30.38 12.60 -14.41
CA PHE A 436 29.09 12.37 -15.03
C PHE A 436 28.72 10.89 -15.02
N GLU A 437 29.67 10.00 -15.35
CA GLU A 437 29.54 8.55 -15.22
C GLU A 437 29.21 8.08 -13.81
N ARG A 438 29.84 8.68 -12.80
CA ARG A 438 29.53 8.35 -11.40
C ARG A 438 28.09 8.73 -11.04
N ARG A 439 27.59 9.87 -11.54
CA ARG A 439 26.21 10.31 -11.30
C ARG A 439 25.21 9.42 -12.03
N PHE A 440 25.50 9.04 -13.27
CA PHE A 440 24.74 8.04 -14.02
C PHE A 440 24.67 6.72 -13.28
N ARG A 441 25.82 6.14 -12.90
CA ARG A 441 25.84 4.90 -12.11
C ARG A 441 25.04 5.02 -10.82
N LYS A 442 25.09 6.16 -10.12
CA LYS A 442 24.28 6.40 -8.92
C LYS A 442 22.76 6.44 -9.20
N ARG A 443 22.33 6.88 -10.38
CA ARG A 443 20.91 6.85 -10.79
C ARG A 443 20.44 5.44 -11.18
N HIS A 444 21.34 4.63 -11.75
CA HIS A 444 21.03 3.30 -12.30
C HIS A 444 21.39 2.14 -11.37
N THR A 445 22.06 2.41 -10.26
CA THR A 445 22.24 1.42 -9.18
C THR A 445 20.96 1.45 -8.35
N PRO A 446 20.17 0.36 -8.29
CA PRO A 446 19.06 0.29 -7.37
C PRO A 446 19.62 0.47 -5.96
N ALA A 447 19.01 1.34 -5.15
CA ALA A 447 19.44 1.58 -3.77
C ALA A 447 19.38 0.33 -2.86
N ILE A 448 18.84 -0.78 -3.39
CA ILE A 448 18.68 -2.09 -2.79
C ILE A 448 19.95 -2.97 -2.95
N TRP A 449 20.85 -2.65 -3.89
CA TRP A 449 21.96 -3.53 -4.29
C TRP A 449 23.34 -2.84 -4.31
N SER A 450 23.60 -1.94 -3.36
CA SER A 450 24.96 -1.43 -3.14
C SER A 450 25.60 -2.21 -1.99
N PRO A 451 26.57 -3.11 -2.25
CA PRO A 451 27.42 -3.63 -1.21
C PRO A 451 28.42 -2.54 -0.83
N ASP A 452 28.33 -2.03 0.40
CA ASP A 452 29.47 -1.41 1.08
C ASP A 452 30.22 -2.49 1.89
#